data_AF-A0AAN0NDF1-F1
#
_entry.id   AF-A0AAN0NDF1-F1
#
_cell.length_a   1.000
_cell.length_b   1.000
_cell.length_c   1.000
_cell.angle_alpha   90.00
_cell.angle_beta   90.00
_cell.angle_gamma   90.00
#
_symmetry.space_group_name_H-M   'P 1'
#
loop_
_entity.id
_entity.type
_entity.pdbx_description
1 polymer ?
#
loop_
_entity_poly.entity_id
_entity_poly.type
_entity_poly.pdbx_seq_one_letter_code
_entity_poly.pdbx_strand_id
1 'polypeptide(L)' 'MEYKDTLLLPKTEFEMRGNLSKKEPLIQAKWDEENLYEAMQTTGEA' A
#
# COMPACT_ATOMS: atom_id res chain seq x y z
N MET A 1 -2.40 -38.32 1.66
CA MET A 1 -1.55 -37.13 1.85
C MET A 1 -2.07 -36.06 0.92
N GLU A 2 -2.51 -34.91 1.44
CA GLU A 2 -2.85 -33.77 0.59
C GLU A 2 -1.55 -33.05 0.21
N TYR A 3 -1.11 -33.22 -1.04
CA TYR A 3 0.12 -32.60 -1.55
C TYR A 3 0.07 -31.06 -1.56
N LYS A 4 -1.12 -30.48 -1.44
CA LYS A 4 -1.35 -29.03 -1.43
C LYS A 4 -0.63 -28.33 -0.27
N ASP A 5 -0.54 -28.98 0.89
CA ASP A 5 0.09 -28.41 2.09
C ASP A 5 1.62 -28.49 2.06
N THR A 6 2.18 -29.26 1.11
CA THR A 6 3.63 -29.36 0.90
C THR A 6 4.20 -28.25 0.00
N LEU A 7 3.33 -27.43 -0.59
CA LEU A 7 3.70 -26.36 -1.50
C LEU A 7 3.80 -25.02 -0.77
N LEU A 8 4.93 -24.33 -0.93
CA LEU A 8 5.13 -22.95 -0.44
C LEU A 8 4.48 -21.96 -1.40
N LEU A 9 3.15 -21.90 -1.38
CA LEU A 9 2.40 -20.94 -2.18
C LEU A 9 2.56 -19.51 -1.63
N PRO A 10 2.70 -18.50 -2.50
CA PRO A 10 2.74 -17.11 -2.07
C PRO A 10 1.43 -16.73 -1.38
N LYS A 11 1.55 -16.12 -0.21
CA LYS A 11 0.42 -15.56 0.55
C LYS A 11 0.64 -14.06 0.64
N THR A 12 -0.40 -13.29 0.34
CA THR A 12 -0.37 -11.83 0.44
C THR A 12 -1.66 -11.35 1.08
N GLU A 13 -1.55 -10.35 1.94
CA GLU A 13 -2.70 -9.59 2.48
C GLU A 13 -3.18 -8.53 1.47
N PHE A 14 -2.42 -8.32 0.40
CA PHE A 14 -2.78 -7.39 -0.65
C PHE A 14 -4.02 -7.88 -1.40
N GLU A 15 -5.10 -7.11 -1.30
CA GLU A 15 -6.33 -7.41 -2.01
C GLU A 15 -6.12 -7.36 -3.52
N MET A 16 -6.58 -8.40 -4.23
CA MET A 16 -6.49 -8.45 -5.69
C MET A 16 -7.37 -7.40 -6.39
N ARG A 17 -8.36 -6.82 -5.69
CA ARG A 17 -9.19 -5.73 -6.21
C ARG A 17 -8.77 -4.41 -5.57
N GLY A 18 -8.68 -3.36 -6.38
CA GLY A 18 -8.23 -2.05 -5.93
C GLY A 18 -9.15 -1.39 -4.90
N ASN A 19 -10.48 -1.58 -4.99
CA ASN A 19 -11.47 -0.92 -4.12
C ASN A 19 -11.21 0.60 -3.97
N LEU A 20 -10.86 1.25 -5.09
CA LEU A 20 -10.28 2.60 -5.14
C LEU A 20 -11.17 3.65 -4.46
N SER A 21 -12.49 3.60 -4.67
CA SER A 21 -13.44 4.53 -4.06
C SER A 21 -13.40 4.58 -2.53
N LYS A 22 -12.90 3.52 -1.87
CA LYS A 22 -12.71 3.48 -0.41
C LYS A 22 -11.27 3.72 0.00
N LYS A 23 -10.28 3.22 -0.77
CA LYS A 23 -8.87 3.29 -0.41
C LYS A 23 -8.22 4.63 -0.75
N GLU A 24 -8.55 5.23 -1.88
CA GLU A 24 -7.93 6.48 -2.33
C GLU A 24 -8.12 7.63 -1.33
N PRO A 25 -9.32 7.86 -0.75
CA PRO A 25 -9.49 8.92 0.25
C PRO A 25 -8.64 8.71 1.50
N LEU A 26 -8.46 7.47 1.95
CA LEU A 26 -7.64 7.14 3.12
C LEU A 26 -6.14 7.37 2.85
N ILE A 27 -5.70 7.03 1.64
CA ILE A 27 -4.31 7.23 1.22
C ILE A 27 -3.98 8.72 1.12
N GLN A 28 -4.89 9.52 0.53
CA GLN A 28 -4.72 10.96 0.44
C GLN A 28 -4.68 11.62 1.82
N ALA A 29 -5.61 11.28 2.71
CA ALA A 29 -5.63 11.79 4.08
C ALA A 29 -4.32 11.50 4.82
N LYS A 30 -3.76 10.30 4.64
CA LYS A 30 -2.46 9.95 5.22
C LYS A 30 -1.32 10.82 4.67
N TRP A 31 -1.28 11.09 3.37
CA TRP A 31 -0.27 11.97 2.79
C TRP A 31 -0.36 13.40 3.30
N ASP A 32 -1.58 13.89 3.51
CA ASP A 32 -1.84 15.21 4.08
C ASP A 32 -1.40 15.26 5.55
N GLU A 33 -1.71 14.24 6.36
CA GLU A 33 -1.25 14.12 7.75
C GLU A 33 0.27 14.09 7.86
N GLU A 34 0.94 13.41 6.93
CA GLU A 34 2.41 13.30 6.89
C GLU A 34 3.09 14.53 6.28
N ASN A 35 2.34 15.53 5.81
CA ASN A 35 2.85 16.69 5.05
C ASN A 35 3.84 16.26 3.94
N LEU A 36 3.51 15.15 3.26
CA LEU A 36 4.43 14.43 2.38
C LEU A 36 4.97 15.32 1.24
N TYR A 37 4.15 16.27 0.78
CA TYR A 37 4.53 17.21 -0.27
C TYR A 37 5.63 18.19 0.15
N GLU A 38 5.60 18.66 1.41
CA GLU A 38 6.63 19.53 1.96
C GLU A 38 7.94 18.77 2.19
N ALA A 39 7.84 17.54 2.70
CA ALA A 39 8.99 16.63 2.81
C ALA A 39 9.64 16.33 1.45
N MET A 40 8.83 16.21 0.39
CA MET A 40 9.34 16.00 -0.97
C MET A 40 10.06 17.24 -1.52
N GLN A 41 9.52 18.44 -1.32
CA GLN A 41 10.16 19.69 -1.75
C GLN A 41 11.51 19.91 -1.05
N THR A 42 11.54 19.76 0.26
CA THR A 42 12.79 19.90 1.05
C THR A 42 13.88 18.92 0.61
N THR A 43 13.50 17.70 0.23
CA THR A 43 14.45 16.69 -0.29
C THR A 43 14.91 17.03 -1.72
N GLY A 44 14.02 17.59 -2.56
CA GLY A 44 14.34 17.96 -3.94
C GLY A 44 15.14 19.26 -4.10
N GLU A 45 15.14 20.10 -3.07
CA GLU A 45 15.93 21.35 -3.00
C GLU A 45 17.36 21.15 -2.48
N ALA A 46 17.73 19.93 -2.06
CA ALA A 46 19.08 19.55 -1.61
C ALA A 46 19.97 19.06 -2.77
#